data_AF-A0A973TMM1-F1
#
_entry.id   AF-A0A973TMM1-F1
#
_cell.length_a   1.000
_cell.length_b   1.000
_cell.length_c   1.000
_cell.angle_alpha   90.00
_cell.angle_beta   90.00
_cell.angle_gamma   90.00
#
_symmetry.space_group_name_H-M   'P 1'
#
loop_
_entity.id
_entity.type
_entity.pdbx_description
1 polymer ?
#
loop_
_entity_poly.entity_id
_entity_poly.type
_entity_poly.pdbx_seq_one_letter_code
_entity_poly.pdbx_strand_id
1 'polypeptide(L)'
;MRTIERSACVAMLCLALAACGGGGSNPVPAQPAPPPAELHVGDLHVHATAVNTMSLPERVTRSYGIARGEQVWMLLVTTRRGEEGKDVAVPAKVEATARSLQGQKIDIVMRELRTPDGLIDNVGTFSITPPDTLQFNVQVTAENEPTRTLEFTREVAK
;
A
#
# COMPACT_ATOMS: atom_id res chain seq x y z
N MET A 1 -21.45 32.38 75.66
CA MET A 1 -21.09 31.20 76.49
C MET A 1 -20.87 30.01 75.56
N ARG A 2 -19.75 29.29 75.75
CA ARG A 2 -19.31 28.02 75.10
C ARG A 2 -18.82 28.13 73.64
N THR A 3 -17.53 28.45 73.43
CA THR A 3 -16.37 27.54 73.19
C THR A 3 -16.36 26.93 71.78
N ILE A 4 -15.60 27.58 70.87
CA ILE A 4 -15.25 27.12 69.52
C ILE A 4 -13.96 26.30 69.60
N GLU A 5 -13.99 25.12 69.02
CA GLU A 5 -12.95 24.10 69.10
C GLU A 5 -11.71 24.41 68.26
N ARG A 6 -10.56 23.96 68.80
CA ARG A 6 -9.22 24.00 68.20
C ARG A 6 -8.97 22.71 67.43
N SER A 7 -8.34 22.80 66.25
CA SER A 7 -7.44 21.77 65.67
C SER A 7 -6.78 22.38 64.42
N ALA A 8 -5.62 23.04 64.54
CA ALA A 8 -4.27 22.47 64.40
C ALA A 8 -4.06 21.79 63.02
N CYS A 9 -3.61 22.54 62.00
CA CYS A 9 -2.20 22.67 61.58
C CYS A 9 -1.50 21.33 61.28
N VAL A 10 -1.37 20.97 60.00
CA VAL A 10 -0.09 20.50 59.44
C VAL A 10 0.02 20.97 57.99
N ALA A 11 0.92 21.93 57.76
CA ALA A 11 1.44 22.28 56.45
C ALA A 11 2.60 21.33 56.12
N MET A 12 2.65 20.78 54.92
CA MET A 12 3.89 20.21 54.38
C MET A 12 4.00 20.56 52.89
N LEU A 13 4.85 21.55 52.67
CA LEU A 13 5.38 22.09 51.43
C LEU A 13 6.61 21.26 51.05
N CYS A 14 6.72 20.67 49.85
CA CYS A 14 8.01 20.25 49.28
C CYS A 14 8.01 20.07 47.75
N LEU A 15 8.83 20.93 47.12
CA LEU A 15 9.74 20.69 45.99
C LEU A 15 9.21 20.44 44.56
N ALA A 16 9.52 21.44 43.73
CA ALA A 16 9.73 21.34 42.30
C ALA A 16 10.92 20.43 41.96
N LEU A 17 10.75 19.59 40.93
CA LEU A 17 11.83 19.03 40.12
C LEU A 17 11.45 19.18 38.65
N ALA A 18 12.33 19.87 37.93
CA ALA A 18 12.32 20.05 36.50
C ALA A 18 12.68 18.75 35.76
N ALA A 19 12.46 18.79 34.44
CA ALA A 19 13.10 18.00 33.39
C ALA A 19 12.57 16.58 33.14
N CYS A 20 11.88 16.44 32.01
CA CYS A 20 12.39 15.60 30.91
C CYS A 20 11.94 16.21 29.59
N GLY A 21 12.82 17.03 29.01
CA GLY A 21 12.87 17.14 27.56
C GLY A 21 13.29 15.78 27.00
N GLY A 22 12.47 15.25 26.09
CA GLY A 22 12.79 14.08 25.29
C GLY A 22 12.00 14.24 24.02
N GLY A 23 12.65 14.73 22.97
CA GLY A 23 12.07 14.93 21.66
C GLY A 23 11.51 13.61 21.13
N GLY A 24 10.23 13.36 21.38
CA GLY A 24 9.48 12.37 20.66
C GLY A 24 9.20 12.93 19.29
N SER A 25 9.82 12.37 18.26
CA SER A 25 9.22 12.42 16.93
C SER A 25 7.79 11.90 17.08
N ASN A 26 6.81 12.80 17.02
CA ASN A 26 5.42 12.39 16.93
C ASN A 26 5.32 11.36 15.81
N PRO A 27 4.71 10.18 16.03
CA PRO A 27 4.48 9.24 14.94
C PRO A 27 3.69 10.01 13.88
N VAL A 28 4.30 10.21 12.71
CA VAL A 28 3.55 10.71 11.55
C VAL A 28 2.45 9.67 11.34
N PRO A 29 1.16 10.05 11.40
CA PRO A 29 0.08 9.11 11.15
C PRO A 29 0.34 8.44 9.81
N ALA A 30 0.39 7.11 9.79
CA ALA A 30 0.52 6.37 8.54
C ALA A 30 -0.66 6.78 7.64
N GLN A 31 -0.37 7.49 6.55
CA GLN A 31 -1.39 7.81 5.57
C GLN A 31 -1.89 6.49 4.97
N PRO A 32 -3.20 6.27 4.87
CA PRO A 32 -3.74 5.07 4.22
C PRO A 32 -3.17 4.97 2.80
N ALA A 33 -2.70 3.78 2.42
CA ALA A 33 -2.34 3.53 1.03
C ALA A 33 -3.56 3.81 0.13
N PRO A 34 -3.37 4.38 -1.07
CA PRO A 34 -4.46 4.54 -2.02
C PRO A 34 -5.18 3.21 -2.24
N PRO A 35 -6.52 3.20 -2.34
CA PRO A 35 -7.25 1.96 -2.62
C PRO A 35 -6.76 1.36 -3.95
N PRO A 36 -6.90 0.04 -4.17
CA PRO A 36 -6.65 -0.57 -5.47
C PRO A 36 -7.50 0.08 -6.58
N ALA A 37 -6.99 0.04 -7.80
CA ALA A 37 -7.82 0.26 -8.98
C ALA A 37 -8.55 -1.04 -9.31
N GLU A 38 -9.81 -0.96 -9.74
CA GLU A 38 -10.66 -2.12 -9.87
C GLU A 38 -11.40 -2.12 -11.21
N LEU A 39 -11.55 -3.32 -11.79
CA LEU A 39 -12.41 -3.57 -12.93
C LEU A 39 -13.29 -4.79 -12.63
N HIS A 40 -14.58 -4.62 -12.85
CA HIS A 40 -15.61 -5.64 -12.61
C HIS A 40 -16.31 -5.97 -13.92
N VAL A 41 -16.29 -7.23 -14.33
CA VAL A 41 -16.97 -7.70 -15.54
C VAL A 41 -17.69 -9.01 -15.25
N GLY A 42 -19.00 -8.94 -15.03
CA GLY A 42 -19.76 -10.11 -14.59
C GLY A 42 -19.27 -10.56 -13.21
N ASP A 43 -18.79 -11.79 -13.13
CA ASP A 43 -18.20 -12.38 -11.92
C ASP A 43 -16.67 -12.24 -11.87
N LEU A 44 -16.05 -11.59 -12.86
CA LEU A 44 -14.60 -11.39 -12.92
C LEU A 44 -14.23 -10.05 -12.27
N HIS A 45 -13.31 -10.10 -11.33
CA HIS A 45 -12.78 -8.98 -10.57
C HIS A 45 -11.28 -8.85 -10.82
N VAL A 46 -10.83 -7.69 -11.30
CA VAL A 46 -9.41 -7.38 -11.50
C VAL A 46 -9.04 -6.23 -10.56
N HIS A 47 -8.06 -6.46 -9.69
CA HIS A 47 -7.52 -5.42 -8.82
C HIS A 47 -6.07 -5.12 -9.22
N ALA A 48 -5.71 -3.84 -9.28
CA ALA A 48 -4.36 -3.39 -9.55
C ALA A 48 -3.91 -2.38 -8.50
N THR A 49 -2.69 -2.53 -7.97
CA THR A 49 -2.08 -1.53 -7.11
C THR A 49 -0.62 -1.32 -7.47
N ALA A 50 -0.17 -0.07 -7.40
CA ALA A 50 1.22 0.31 -7.58
C ALA A 50 1.76 0.91 -6.29
N VAL A 51 2.86 0.38 -5.78
CA VAL A 51 3.44 0.78 -4.48
C VAL A 51 4.96 0.85 -4.55
N ASN A 52 5.54 1.80 -3.81
CA ASN A 52 6.99 1.89 -3.65
C ASN A 52 7.50 0.65 -2.89
N THR A 53 8.58 0.04 -3.37
CA THR A 53 9.12 -1.17 -2.70
C THR A 53 9.68 -0.91 -1.31
N MET A 54 10.02 0.35 -0.98
CA MET A 54 10.44 0.75 0.36
C MET A 54 9.30 0.75 1.37
N SER A 55 8.05 0.97 0.95
CA SER A 55 6.89 0.93 1.85
C SER A 55 6.44 -0.51 2.18
N LEU A 56 6.89 -1.48 1.39
CA LEU A 56 6.61 -2.90 1.64
C LEU A 56 7.46 -3.43 2.80
N PRO A 57 6.93 -4.34 3.63
CA PRO A 57 7.73 -5.09 4.58
C PRO A 57 8.81 -5.92 3.86
N GLU A 58 10.02 -6.01 4.42
CA GLU A 58 11.14 -6.70 3.77
C GLU A 58 10.82 -8.16 3.40
N ARG A 59 10.08 -8.86 4.27
CA ARG A 59 9.59 -10.22 4.03
C ARG A 59 8.78 -10.36 2.75
N VAL A 60 7.98 -9.34 2.40
CA VAL A 60 7.18 -9.32 1.16
C VAL A 60 8.12 -9.17 -0.03
N THR A 61 9.00 -8.17 -0.02
CA THR A 61 9.96 -7.98 -1.12
C THR A 61 10.83 -9.22 -1.35
N ARG A 62 11.25 -9.91 -0.29
CA ARG A 62 12.03 -11.16 -0.39
C ARG A 62 11.19 -12.31 -0.95
N SER A 63 9.99 -12.52 -0.44
CA SER A 63 9.08 -13.57 -0.91
C SER A 63 8.74 -13.42 -2.38
N TYR A 64 8.60 -12.18 -2.84
CA TYR A 64 8.30 -11.89 -4.24
C TYR A 64 9.58 -11.80 -5.09
N GLY A 65 10.79 -11.77 -4.52
CA GLY A 65 12.04 -11.60 -5.27
C GLY A 65 12.18 -10.21 -5.91
N ILE A 66 11.74 -9.18 -5.20
CA ILE A 66 11.71 -7.78 -5.65
C ILE A 66 12.85 -7.00 -4.98
N ALA A 67 13.60 -6.25 -5.78
CA ALA A 67 14.61 -5.33 -5.27
C ALA A 67 13.94 -4.18 -4.50
N ARG A 68 14.57 -3.77 -3.38
CA ARG A 68 14.15 -2.59 -2.62
C ARG A 68 14.90 -1.37 -3.14
N GLY A 69 14.21 -0.25 -3.31
CA GLY A 69 14.85 1.02 -3.64
C GLY A 69 13.85 2.16 -3.71
N GLU A 70 14.31 3.38 -3.43
CA GLU A 70 13.47 4.59 -3.41
C GLU A 70 12.79 4.87 -4.76
N GLN A 71 13.44 4.49 -5.85
CA GLN A 71 12.93 4.64 -7.22
C GLN A 71 12.28 3.37 -7.76
N VAL A 72 12.28 2.27 -7.00
CA VAL A 72 11.76 0.97 -7.46
C VAL A 72 10.32 0.81 -6.97
N TRP A 73 9.42 0.63 -7.92
CA TRP A 73 7.99 0.44 -7.67
C TRP A 73 7.54 -0.94 -8.13
N MET A 74 6.55 -1.47 -7.43
CA MET A 74 5.89 -2.73 -7.72
C MET A 74 4.48 -2.44 -8.24
N LEU A 75 4.12 -3.02 -9.38
CA LEU A 75 2.75 -3.18 -9.83
C LEU A 75 2.30 -4.61 -9.46
N LEU A 76 1.23 -4.72 -8.69
CA LEU A 76 0.56 -5.98 -8.39
C LEU A 76 -0.82 -5.99 -9.04
N VAL A 77 -1.12 -7.04 -9.80
CA VAL A 77 -2.41 -7.28 -10.43
C VAL A 77 -2.92 -8.64 -10.00
N THR A 78 -4.13 -8.69 -9.45
CA THR A 78 -4.80 -9.93 -9.07
C THR A 78 -6.09 -10.08 -9.84
N THR A 79 -6.40 -11.30 -10.27
CA THR A 79 -7.64 -11.62 -10.97
C THR A 79 -8.40 -12.65 -10.17
N ARG A 80 -9.65 -12.33 -9.84
CA ARG A 80 -10.52 -13.15 -9.01
C ARG A 80 -11.87 -13.38 -9.69
N ARG A 81 -12.54 -14.45 -9.31
CA ARG A 81 -13.86 -14.82 -9.83
C ARG A 81 -14.82 -15.22 -8.72
N GLY A 82 -16.05 -14.70 -8.78
CA GLY A 82 -17.14 -15.04 -7.86
C GLY A 82 -17.62 -13.83 -7.05
N GLU A 83 -18.48 -14.06 -6.06
CA GLU A 83 -18.94 -12.98 -5.18
C GLU A 83 -17.78 -12.45 -4.32
N GLU A 84 -17.73 -11.12 -4.14
CA GLU A 84 -16.73 -10.49 -3.26
C GLU A 84 -16.72 -11.16 -1.87
N GLY A 85 -15.52 -11.50 -1.39
CA GLY A 85 -15.33 -12.22 -0.12
C GLY A 85 -15.53 -13.74 -0.19
N LYS A 86 -16.01 -14.29 -1.31
CA LYS A 86 -16.02 -15.73 -1.63
C LYS A 86 -15.33 -16.04 -2.95
N ASP A 87 -14.68 -15.04 -3.53
CA ASP A 87 -14.02 -15.13 -4.81
C ASP A 87 -12.77 -16.02 -4.75
N VAL A 88 -12.43 -16.61 -5.90
CA VAL A 88 -11.25 -17.46 -6.04
C VAL A 88 -10.28 -16.84 -7.03
N ALA A 89 -8.98 -17.02 -6.80
CA ALA A 89 -7.96 -16.58 -7.75
C ALA A 89 -8.10 -17.36 -9.07
N VAL A 90 -8.00 -16.66 -10.19
CA VAL A 90 -8.02 -17.26 -11.53
C VAL A 90 -6.75 -16.91 -12.31
N PRO A 91 -6.17 -17.86 -13.07
CA PRO A 91 -5.04 -17.56 -13.95
C PRO A 91 -5.43 -16.52 -15.01
N ALA A 92 -4.52 -15.58 -15.28
CA ALA A 92 -4.70 -14.60 -16.33
C ALA A 92 -3.34 -14.16 -16.88
N LYS A 93 -3.27 -13.98 -18.20
CA LYS A 93 -2.13 -13.28 -18.82
C LYS A 93 -2.29 -11.78 -18.54
N VAL A 94 -1.26 -11.17 -17.99
CA VAL A 94 -1.24 -9.73 -17.68
C VAL A 94 -0.13 -9.03 -18.46
N GLU A 95 -0.48 -7.99 -19.19
CA GLU A 95 0.43 -7.09 -19.89
C GLU A 95 0.21 -5.68 -19.38
N ALA A 96 1.28 -4.96 -19.03
CA ALA A 96 1.16 -3.67 -18.38
C ALA A 96 2.16 -2.64 -18.93
N THR A 97 1.68 -1.41 -19.05
CA THR A 97 2.50 -0.24 -19.35
C THR A 97 2.11 0.91 -18.45
N ALA A 98 3.04 1.84 -18.25
CA ALA A 98 2.76 3.13 -17.63
C ALA A 98 3.28 4.28 -18.49
N ARG A 99 2.70 5.46 -18.31
CA ARG A 99 3.14 6.71 -18.93
C ARG A 99 3.33 7.78 -17.86
N SER A 100 4.50 8.42 -17.84
CA SER A 100 4.77 9.54 -16.94
C SER A 100 4.16 10.86 -17.42
N LEU A 101 4.17 11.88 -16.58
CA LEU A 101 3.71 13.23 -16.96
C LEU A 101 4.51 13.83 -18.12
N GLN A 102 5.78 13.47 -18.26
CA GLN A 102 6.63 13.92 -19.38
C GLN A 102 6.43 13.07 -20.64
N GLY A 103 5.48 12.13 -20.62
CA GLY A 103 5.13 11.27 -21.75
C GLY A 103 6.03 10.04 -21.91
N GLN A 104 6.99 9.80 -21.00
CA GLN A 104 7.84 8.61 -21.02
C GLN A 104 6.97 7.36 -20.91
N LYS A 105 7.09 6.45 -21.89
CA LYS A 105 6.50 5.11 -21.81
C LYS A 105 7.40 4.19 -20.99
N ILE A 106 6.80 3.45 -20.06
CA ILE A 106 7.45 2.47 -19.20
C ILE A 106 6.77 1.13 -19.47
N ASP A 107 7.50 0.19 -20.07
CA ASP A 107 7.03 -1.19 -20.23
C ASP A 107 7.29 -1.96 -18.92
N ILE A 108 6.26 -2.63 -18.40
CA ILE A 108 6.33 -3.34 -17.13
C ILE A 108 6.25 -4.83 -17.40
N VAL A 109 7.37 -5.53 -17.23
CA VAL A 109 7.42 -6.98 -17.40
C VAL A 109 6.72 -7.65 -16.24
N MET A 110 5.59 -8.29 -16.53
CA MET A 110 4.76 -8.99 -15.56
C MET A 110 5.16 -10.47 -15.46
N ARG A 111 5.11 -11.02 -14.25
CA ARG A 111 5.30 -12.45 -13.98
C ARG A 111 4.24 -12.94 -13.01
N GLU A 112 3.73 -14.13 -13.30
CA GLU A 112 2.81 -14.84 -12.41
C GLU A 112 3.60 -15.45 -11.24
N LEU A 113 3.07 -15.27 -10.03
CA LEU A 113 3.52 -15.88 -8.80
C LEU A 113 2.37 -16.64 -8.17
N ARG A 114 2.62 -17.89 -7.78
CA ARG A 114 1.65 -18.72 -7.09
C ARG A 114 2.07 -18.88 -5.65
N THR A 115 1.18 -18.51 -4.74
CA THR A 115 1.43 -18.66 -3.30
C THR A 115 0.98 -20.06 -2.84
N PRO A 116 1.54 -20.59 -1.73
CA PRO A 116 1.17 -21.92 -1.22
C PRO A 116 -0.31 -22.06 -0.82
N ASP A 117 -0.98 -20.96 -0.49
CA ASP A 117 -2.40 -20.87 -0.17
C ASP A 117 -3.32 -20.76 -1.40
N GLY A 118 -2.75 -20.89 -2.62
CA GLY A 118 -3.53 -20.95 -3.86
C GLY A 118 -3.89 -19.59 -4.45
N LEU A 119 -3.26 -18.50 -4.00
CA LEU A 119 -3.39 -17.19 -4.64
C LEU A 119 -2.51 -17.11 -5.89
N ILE A 120 -2.95 -16.30 -6.84
CA ILE A 120 -2.24 -16.03 -8.09
C ILE A 120 -2.05 -14.51 -8.20
N ASP A 121 -0.79 -14.10 -8.10
CA ASP A 121 -0.37 -12.71 -8.16
C ASP A 121 0.42 -12.46 -9.45
N ASN A 122 0.00 -11.49 -10.25
CA ASN A 122 0.81 -11.00 -11.36
C ASN A 122 1.59 -9.77 -10.89
N VAL A 123 2.91 -9.90 -10.80
CA VAL A 123 3.77 -8.83 -10.28
C VAL A 123 4.72 -8.33 -11.36
N GLY A 124 4.93 -7.01 -11.39
CA GLY A 124 5.92 -6.36 -12.22
C GLY A 124 6.65 -5.30 -11.41
N THR A 125 7.89 -5.01 -11.80
CA THR A 125 8.69 -3.94 -11.18
C THR A 125 9.14 -2.95 -12.23
N PHE A 126 9.14 -1.67 -11.88
CA PHE A 126 9.62 -0.60 -12.74
C PHE A 126 10.34 0.46 -11.91
N SER A 127 11.13 1.30 -12.58
CA SER A 127 11.85 2.41 -11.94
C SER A 127 11.31 3.75 -12.41
N ILE A 128 11.13 4.68 -11.47
CA ILE A 128 10.68 6.05 -11.73
C ILE A 128 11.28 6.98 -10.67
N THR A 129 11.67 8.18 -11.09
CA THR A 129 12.18 9.22 -10.17
C THR A 129 10.99 10.03 -9.65
N PRO A 130 10.70 10.02 -8.34
CA PRO A 130 9.67 10.88 -7.76
C PRO A 130 10.08 12.37 -7.75
N PRO A 131 9.11 13.32 -7.71
CA PRO A 131 7.68 13.09 -7.80
C PRO A 131 7.20 12.96 -9.25
N ASP A 132 6.23 12.08 -9.49
CA ASP A 132 5.56 11.96 -10.79
C ASP A 132 4.11 11.48 -10.62
N THR A 133 3.36 11.47 -11.71
CA THR A 133 2.03 10.87 -11.80
C THR A 133 2.00 9.94 -13.01
N LEU A 134 1.79 8.66 -12.76
CA LEU A 134 1.81 7.64 -13.78
C LEU A 134 0.39 7.25 -14.19
N GLN A 135 0.13 7.27 -15.50
CA GLN A 135 -1.06 6.66 -16.10
C GLN A 135 -0.74 5.22 -16.50
N PHE A 136 -1.39 4.25 -15.86
CA PHE A 136 -1.26 2.82 -16.14
C PHE A 136 -2.29 2.38 -17.16
N ASN A 137 -1.88 1.47 -18.04
CA ASN A 137 -2.75 0.67 -18.89
C ASN A 137 -2.38 -0.80 -18.64
N VAL A 138 -3.34 -1.55 -18.08
CA VAL A 138 -3.21 -2.95 -17.73
C VAL A 138 -4.19 -3.76 -18.56
N GLN A 139 -3.67 -4.68 -19.36
CA GLN A 139 -4.45 -5.62 -20.15
C GLN A 139 -4.42 -6.98 -19.47
N VAL A 140 -5.61 -7.54 -19.25
CA VAL A 140 -5.81 -8.82 -18.56
C VAL A 140 -6.60 -9.75 -19.47
N THR A 141 -6.07 -10.93 -19.72
CA THR A 141 -6.71 -11.99 -20.50
C THR A 141 -6.84 -13.22 -19.61
N ALA A 142 -8.03 -13.42 -19.03
CA ALA A 142 -8.37 -14.66 -18.34
C ALA A 142 -8.53 -15.81 -19.34
N GLU A 143 -8.37 -17.06 -18.87
CA GLU A 143 -8.43 -18.24 -19.74
C GLU A 143 -9.73 -18.29 -20.55
N ASN A 144 -9.61 -18.43 -21.87
CA ASN A 144 -10.73 -18.51 -22.82
C ASN A 144 -11.65 -17.27 -22.84
N GLU A 145 -11.18 -16.12 -22.37
CA GLU A 145 -11.96 -14.87 -22.33
C GLU A 145 -11.31 -13.75 -23.16
N PRO A 146 -12.11 -12.77 -23.64
CA PRO A 146 -11.56 -11.59 -24.29
C PRO A 146 -10.70 -10.76 -23.34
N THR A 147 -9.66 -10.12 -23.88
CA THR A 147 -8.83 -9.16 -23.14
C THR A 147 -9.67 -8.01 -22.59
N ARG A 148 -9.41 -7.66 -21.33
CA ARG A 148 -10.00 -6.52 -20.62
C ARG A 148 -8.91 -5.51 -20.29
N THR A 149 -9.26 -4.23 -20.31
CA THR A 149 -8.32 -3.15 -20.02
C THR A 149 -8.75 -2.40 -18.77
N LEU A 150 -7.84 -2.27 -17.81
CA LEU A 150 -7.95 -1.42 -16.63
C LEU A 150 -6.95 -0.28 -16.76
N GLU A 151 -7.45 0.96 -16.77
CA GLU A 151 -6.64 2.16 -16.76
C GLU A 151 -6.81 2.90 -15.44
N PHE A 152 -5.70 3.35 -14.86
CA PHE A 152 -5.74 4.09 -13.61
C PHE A 152 -4.50 4.97 -13.45
N THR A 153 -4.60 5.96 -12.58
CA THR A 153 -3.50 6.89 -12.29
C THR A 153 -2.98 6.68 -10.88
N ARG A 154 -1.66 6.74 -10.68
CA ARG A 154 -1.05 6.79 -9.34
C ARG A 154 -0.01 7.88 -9.24
N GLU A 155 -0.06 8.57 -8.11
CA GLU A 155 0.98 9.51 -7.71
C GLU A 155 2.17 8.74 -7.14
N VAL A 156 3.34 9.16 -7.58
CA VAL A 156 4.63 8.72 -7.10
C VAL A 156 5.15 9.87 -6.24
N ALA A 157 4.88 9.81 -4.93
CA ALA A 157 5.33 10.81 -3.98
C ALA A 157 6.84 10.68 -3.68
N LYS A 158 7.43 11.76 -3.15
CA LYS A 158 8.83 11.79 -2.69
C LYS A 158 9.09 10.90 -1.49
#